data_AF-A0A3P9BNU4-F1
#
_entry.id   AF-A0A3P9BNU4-F1
#
_cell.length_a   1.000
_cell.length_b   1.000
_cell.length_c   1.000
_cell.angle_alpha   90.00
_cell.angle_beta   90.00
_cell.angle_gamma   90.00
#
_symmetry.space_group_name_H-M   'P 1'
#
loop_
_entity.id
_entity.type
_entity.pdbx_description
1 polymer ?
#
loop_
_entity_poly.entity_id
_entity_poly.type
_entity_poly.pdbx_seq_one_letter_code
_entity_poly.pdbx_strand_id
1 'polypeptide(L)'
;DILLACDSGNHVVLVLLDLTAAFDTVDHNILISRLHDVVGIGGTALNWFRSYLSDRTFSVSLLGYESSSAPLSCGVPQGSILGPLLFSLYLLPLGSILRRHGISFHCYADDCQIYLTLKRKDAISIKPLLTCLDDIKAWLARNFLNFNKKKTEVLVFGPSGPCESSSVVLGSLEVYFKSVVTDLGFKLDSDFKLDNQIRAVVKSSFYHLRRLARLKSFLSRQHLETVIHAFISSRLDYCNSLYVGVSQSLLSRLQLVQNAAARLLTGTRKREHITPVLASLHWLPVSFRVNFKILMFVFKCLHSLAPPYLSELLHPHIPCRSLRSADQLLLEVPRSRRKLRGDRAFSIVAPKLWNNLPMHVREAPSLSTFKSRLKTHFYSLAFNLSET
;
A
#
# COMPACT_ATOMS: atom_id res chain seq x y z
N ASP A 1 0.06 -11.95 -7.43
CA ASP A 1 0.64 -10.65 -7.88
C ASP A 1 0.05 -10.28 -9.23
N ILE A 2 -0.53 -9.09 -9.35
CA ILE A 2 -1.16 -8.60 -10.59
C ILE A 2 -0.12 -8.46 -11.72
N LEU A 3 1.07 -7.92 -11.43
CA LEU A 3 2.10 -7.68 -12.44
C LEU A 3 2.59 -8.99 -13.05
N LEU A 4 2.79 -10.03 -12.23
CA LEU A 4 3.19 -11.37 -12.68
C LEU A 4 2.09 -12.08 -13.48
N ALA A 5 0.83 -11.92 -13.07
CA ALA A 5 -0.30 -12.48 -13.79
C ALA A 5 -0.40 -11.86 -15.20
N CYS A 6 -0.30 -10.54 -15.31
CA CYS A 6 -0.29 -9.85 -16.61
C CYS A 6 0.96 -10.18 -17.44
N ASP A 7 2.13 -10.33 -16.81
CA ASP A 7 3.36 -10.77 -17.49
C ASP A 7 3.20 -12.15 -18.15
N SER A 8 2.48 -13.04 -17.47
CA SER A 8 2.14 -14.39 -17.94
C SER A 8 1.08 -14.42 -19.04
N GLY A 9 0.48 -13.27 -19.39
CA GLY A 9 -0.56 -13.16 -20.42
C GLY A 9 -1.98 -13.35 -19.89
N ASN A 10 -2.20 -13.28 -18.58
CA ASN A 10 -3.53 -13.39 -17.97
C ASN A 10 -4.14 -12.01 -17.73
N HIS A 11 -5.46 -11.98 -17.59
CA HIS A 11 -6.19 -10.80 -17.11
C HIS A 11 -6.39 -10.88 -15.61
N VAL A 12 -6.50 -9.74 -14.94
CA VAL A 12 -6.85 -9.68 -13.53
C VAL A 12 -7.97 -8.69 -13.32
N VAL A 13 -9.06 -9.14 -12.69
CA VAL A 13 -10.15 -8.27 -12.24
C VAL A 13 -9.88 -7.91 -10.78
N LEU A 14 -9.75 -6.62 -10.53
CA LEU A 14 -9.69 -6.03 -9.19
C LEU A 14 -11.04 -5.41 -8.87
N VAL A 15 -11.62 -5.81 -7.75
CA VAL A 15 -12.84 -5.20 -7.19
C VAL A 15 -12.47 -4.58 -5.86
N LEU A 16 -12.68 -3.27 -5.74
CA LEU A 16 -12.54 -2.52 -4.50
C LEU A 16 -13.92 -2.37 -3.87
N LEU A 17 -14.07 -2.91 -2.67
CA LEU A 17 -15.30 -2.89 -1.89
C LEU A 17 -15.07 -2.04 -0.64
N ASP A 18 -16.07 -1.23 -0.32
CA ASP A 18 -16.12 -0.40 0.89
C ASP A 18 -17.42 -0.73 1.63
N LEU A 19 -17.38 -0.73 2.96
CA LEU A 19 -18.53 -0.98 3.82
C LEU A 19 -19.17 0.33 4.28
N THR A 20 -20.50 0.39 4.30
CA THR A 20 -21.22 1.57 4.78
C THR A 20 -21.27 1.57 6.30
N ALA A 21 -20.78 2.65 6.93
CA ALA A 21 -20.82 2.85 8.39
C ALA A 21 -20.31 1.62 9.16
N ALA A 22 -19.16 1.08 8.73
CA ALA A 22 -18.71 -0.25 9.12
C ALA A 22 -18.51 -0.42 10.64
N PHE A 23 -17.92 0.58 11.29
CA PHE A 23 -17.69 0.57 12.73
C PHE A 23 -18.98 0.73 13.54
N ASP A 24 -19.96 1.49 13.02
CA ASP A 24 -21.21 1.81 13.72
C ASP A 24 -22.26 0.69 13.61
N THR A 25 -22.09 -0.21 12.63
CA THR A 25 -23.05 -1.27 12.28
C THR A 25 -22.71 -2.64 12.89
N VAL A 26 -21.64 -2.72 13.69
CA VAL A 26 -21.21 -3.96 14.35
C VAL A 26 -22.24 -4.37 15.41
N ASP A 27 -22.97 -5.46 15.16
CA ASP A 27 -23.87 -6.00 16.17
C ASP A 27 -23.09 -6.62 17.35
N HIS A 28 -23.43 -6.22 18.57
CA HIS A 28 -22.71 -6.66 19.77
C HIS A 28 -22.89 -8.15 20.05
N ASN A 29 -24.07 -8.71 19.82
CA ASN A 29 -24.33 -10.13 20.09
C ASN A 29 -23.57 -11.03 19.11
N ILE A 30 -23.59 -10.67 17.82
CA ILE A 30 -22.82 -11.37 16.79
C ILE A 30 -21.33 -11.25 17.08
N LEU A 31 -20.84 -10.07 17.49
CA LEU A 31 -19.44 -9.90 17.86
C LEU A 31 -19.05 -10.82 19.03
N ILE A 32 -19.83 -10.83 20.11
CA ILE A 32 -19.58 -11.67 21.29
C ILE A 32 -19.62 -13.17 20.93
N SER A 33 -20.63 -13.63 20.18
CA SER A 33 -20.69 -15.01 19.69
C SER A 33 -19.44 -15.34 18.87
N ARG A 34 -19.00 -14.44 17.99
CA ARG A 34 -17.81 -14.68 17.16
C ARG A 34 -16.52 -14.76 17.96
N LEU A 35 -16.36 -13.92 18.98
CA LEU A 35 -15.22 -13.99 19.90
C LEU A 35 -15.18 -15.36 20.59
N HIS A 36 -16.34 -15.90 20.98
CA HIS A 36 -16.43 -17.22 21.59
C HIS A 36 -16.22 -18.36 20.57
N ASP A 37 -17.03 -18.42 19.52
CA ASP A 37 -17.18 -19.57 18.64
C ASP A 37 -16.08 -19.67 17.57
N VAL A 38 -15.58 -18.53 17.09
CA VAL A 38 -14.58 -18.47 16.00
C VAL A 38 -13.19 -18.24 16.54
N VAL A 39 -13.04 -17.32 17.49
CA VAL A 39 -11.73 -16.96 18.07
C VAL A 39 -11.37 -17.86 19.26
N GLY A 40 -12.36 -18.45 19.94
CA GLY A 40 -12.15 -19.32 21.09
C GLY A 40 -11.97 -18.59 22.43
N ILE A 41 -12.40 -17.32 22.53
CA ILE A 41 -12.30 -16.53 23.75
C ILE A 41 -13.45 -16.89 24.69
N GLY A 42 -13.11 -17.43 25.87
CA GLY A 42 -14.07 -17.82 26.90
C GLY A 42 -13.83 -17.14 28.26
N GLY A 43 -14.66 -17.53 29.23
CA GLY A 43 -14.49 -17.17 30.65
C GLY A 43 -14.46 -15.65 30.92
N THR A 44 -13.55 -15.25 31.80
CA THR A 44 -13.41 -13.85 32.26
C THR A 44 -13.14 -12.87 31.12
N ALA A 45 -12.33 -13.25 30.13
CA ALA A 45 -12.02 -12.39 29.00
C ALA A 45 -13.25 -12.08 28.16
N LEU A 46 -14.09 -13.08 27.87
CA LEU A 46 -15.34 -12.87 27.14
C LEU A 46 -16.33 -12.02 27.94
N ASN A 47 -16.42 -12.25 29.26
CA ASN A 47 -17.26 -11.44 30.14
C ASN A 47 -16.81 -9.98 30.20
N TRP A 48 -15.50 -9.73 30.13
CA TRP A 48 -14.96 -8.38 30.02
C TRP A 48 -15.40 -7.69 28.71
N PHE A 49 -15.36 -8.39 27.58
CA PHE A 49 -15.88 -7.84 26.32
C PHE A 49 -17.38 -7.60 26.35
N ARG A 50 -18.16 -8.48 26.98
CA ARG A 50 -19.60 -8.25 27.20
C ARG A 50 -19.81 -6.96 27.99
N SER A 51 -19.16 -6.85 29.16
CA SER A 51 -19.24 -5.65 29.99
C SER A 51 -18.77 -4.38 29.28
N TYR A 52 -17.77 -4.47 28.39
CA TYR A 52 -17.26 -3.32 27.63
C TYR A 52 -18.29 -2.77 26.62
N LEU A 53 -19.14 -3.63 26.06
CA LEU A 53 -20.12 -3.31 25.03
C LEU A 53 -21.54 -3.07 25.58
N SER A 54 -21.89 -3.66 26.72
CA SER A 54 -23.21 -3.52 27.35
C SER A 54 -23.49 -2.13 27.91
N ASP A 55 -24.77 -1.75 27.92
CA ASP A 55 -25.33 -0.54 28.55
C ASP A 55 -24.65 0.78 28.15
N ARG A 56 -24.10 0.80 26.94
CA ARG A 56 -23.49 2.00 26.36
C ARG A 56 -24.59 2.96 25.92
N THR A 57 -24.34 4.25 26.09
CA THR A 57 -25.20 5.32 25.60
C THR A 57 -24.40 6.39 24.88
N PHE A 58 -25.06 7.22 24.08
CA PHE A 58 -24.48 8.38 23.43
C PHE A 58 -25.40 9.60 23.53
N SER A 59 -24.80 10.79 23.52
CA SER A 59 -25.47 12.09 23.42
C SER A 59 -24.70 12.96 22.43
N VAL A 60 -25.37 13.97 21.86
CA VAL A 60 -24.74 14.95 20.96
C VAL A 60 -24.63 16.27 21.70
N SER A 61 -23.40 16.80 21.81
CA SER A 61 -23.15 18.13 22.35
C SER A 61 -22.82 19.11 21.23
N LEU A 62 -23.57 20.21 21.14
CA LEU A 62 -23.35 21.29 20.17
C LEU A 62 -23.48 22.65 20.85
N LEU A 63 -22.42 23.45 20.79
CA LEU A 63 -22.39 24.83 21.31
C LEU A 63 -22.86 24.94 22.78
N GLY A 64 -22.53 23.94 23.61
CA GLY A 64 -22.90 23.91 25.03
C GLY A 64 -24.29 23.34 25.32
N TYR A 65 -25.07 22.97 24.30
CA TYR A 65 -26.32 22.22 24.46
C TYR A 65 -26.05 20.73 24.30
N GLU A 66 -26.69 19.89 25.12
CA GLU A 66 -26.57 18.44 25.06
C GLU A 66 -27.94 17.80 24.78
N SER A 67 -27.97 16.81 23.89
CA SER A 67 -29.18 16.03 23.65
C SER A 67 -29.48 15.09 24.82
N SER A 68 -30.71 14.56 24.86
CA SER A 68 -30.99 13.40 25.70
C SER A 68 -30.06 12.23 25.32
N SER A 69 -29.72 11.42 26.32
CA SER A 69 -28.94 10.19 26.13
C SER A 69 -29.78 9.13 25.42
N ALA A 70 -29.18 8.40 24.47
CA ALA A 70 -29.78 7.29 23.76
C ALA A 70 -28.90 6.03 23.87
N PRO A 71 -29.49 4.82 23.93
CA PRO A 71 -28.73 3.59 24.00
C PRO A 71 -27.96 3.33 22.69
N LEU A 72 -26.75 2.77 22.81
CA LEU A 72 -25.89 2.36 21.72
C LEU A 72 -25.89 0.83 21.63
N SER A 73 -26.85 0.28 20.87
CA SER A 73 -27.04 -1.17 20.71
C SER A 73 -26.13 -1.81 19.66
N CYS A 74 -25.47 -1.01 18.83
CA CYS A 74 -24.55 -1.48 17.80
C CYS A 74 -23.36 -0.54 17.68
N GLY A 75 -22.32 -1.05 17.06
CA GLY A 75 -21.09 -0.37 16.76
C GLY A 75 -20.02 -0.54 17.84
N VAL A 76 -18.76 -0.40 17.43
CA VAL A 76 -17.64 -0.32 18.35
C VAL A 76 -17.19 1.13 18.48
N PRO A 77 -16.81 1.61 19.68
CA PRO A 77 -16.52 3.03 19.88
C PRO A 77 -15.37 3.51 18.99
N GLN A 78 -15.65 4.46 18.10
CA GLN A 78 -14.63 5.05 17.24
C GLN A 78 -13.62 5.84 18.09
N GLY A 79 -12.33 5.65 17.82
CA GLY A 79 -11.25 6.22 18.64
C GLY A 79 -10.86 5.37 19.86
N SER A 80 -11.58 4.28 20.15
CA SER A 80 -11.11 3.30 21.14
C SER A 80 -9.96 2.45 20.60
N ILE A 81 -9.08 2.00 21.51
CA ILE A 81 -7.93 1.15 21.17
C ILE A 81 -8.41 -0.21 20.62
N LEU A 82 -9.51 -0.75 21.16
CA LEU A 82 -10.01 -2.07 20.80
C LEU A 82 -10.95 -2.08 19.60
N GLY A 83 -11.58 -0.96 19.25
CA GLY A 83 -12.53 -0.89 18.14
C GLY A 83 -11.99 -1.50 16.84
N PRO A 84 -10.81 -1.10 16.35
CA PRO A 84 -10.21 -1.66 15.13
C PRO A 84 -9.97 -3.18 15.19
N LEU A 85 -9.52 -3.69 16.34
CA LEU A 85 -9.30 -5.12 16.53
C LEU A 85 -10.62 -5.89 16.52
N LEU A 86 -11.61 -5.42 17.29
CA LEU A 86 -12.94 -6.04 17.37
C LEU A 86 -13.62 -6.06 16.00
N PHE A 87 -13.50 -4.97 15.23
CA PHE A 87 -14.01 -4.92 13.87
C PHE A 87 -13.31 -5.92 12.94
N SER A 88 -11.98 -6.05 13.04
CA SER A 88 -11.23 -7.05 12.27
C SER A 88 -11.66 -8.48 12.61
N LEU A 89 -11.87 -8.78 13.89
CA LEU A 89 -12.41 -10.06 14.35
C LEU A 89 -13.83 -10.28 13.82
N TYR A 90 -14.66 -9.23 13.80
CA TYR A 90 -15.98 -9.23 13.19
C TYR A 90 -15.96 -9.51 11.69
N LEU A 91 -14.87 -9.28 10.97
CA LEU A 91 -14.79 -9.62 9.54
C LEU A 91 -14.14 -10.97 9.25
N LEU A 92 -13.61 -11.70 10.24
CA LEU A 92 -12.85 -12.94 10.01
C LEU A 92 -13.52 -13.96 9.06
N PRO A 93 -14.82 -14.30 9.21
CA PRO A 93 -15.47 -15.28 8.32
C PRO A 93 -15.60 -14.83 6.86
N LEU A 94 -15.48 -13.53 6.57
CA LEU A 94 -15.47 -13.04 5.19
C LEU A 94 -14.33 -13.68 4.39
N GLY A 95 -13.16 -13.87 5.03
CA GLY A 95 -12.01 -14.49 4.41
C GLY A 95 -12.23 -15.96 4.06
N SER A 96 -13.04 -16.69 4.81
CA SER A 96 -13.33 -18.10 4.51
C SER A 96 -14.25 -18.25 3.30
N ILE A 97 -15.20 -17.31 3.12
CA ILE A 97 -16.06 -17.23 1.94
C ILE A 97 -15.20 -16.99 0.68
N LEU A 98 -14.30 -16.01 0.73
CA LEU A 98 -13.42 -15.68 -0.39
C LEU A 98 -12.52 -16.87 -0.77
N ARG A 99 -11.92 -17.54 0.23
CA ARG A 99 -11.09 -18.73 -0.01
C ARG A 99 -11.87 -19.90 -0.59
N ARG A 100 -13.12 -20.11 -0.19
CA ARG A 100 -13.99 -21.17 -0.73
C ARG A 100 -14.19 -21.04 -2.24
N HIS A 101 -14.26 -19.80 -2.73
CA HIS A 101 -14.39 -19.51 -4.17
C HIS A 101 -13.04 -19.41 -4.90
N GLY A 102 -11.92 -19.69 -4.23
CA GLY A 102 -10.58 -19.60 -4.80
C GLY A 102 -10.15 -18.17 -5.14
N ILE A 103 -10.72 -17.18 -4.46
CA ILE A 103 -10.52 -15.76 -4.74
C ILE A 103 -9.44 -15.19 -3.80
N SER A 104 -8.49 -14.49 -4.39
CA SER A 104 -7.45 -13.77 -3.64
C SER A 104 -8.01 -12.46 -3.11
N PHE A 105 -7.60 -12.04 -1.92
CA PHE A 105 -8.08 -10.81 -1.32
C PHE A 105 -7.08 -10.19 -0.35
N HIS A 106 -7.25 -8.89 -0.12
CA HIS A 106 -6.62 -8.14 0.97
C HIS A 106 -7.69 -7.27 1.64
N CYS A 107 -7.67 -7.22 2.98
CA CYS A 107 -8.55 -6.33 3.73
C CYS A 107 -7.68 -5.36 4.53
N TYR A 108 -8.07 -4.09 4.54
CA TYR A 108 -7.48 -3.05 5.36
C TYR A 108 -8.61 -2.27 6.03
N ALA A 109 -8.84 -2.52 7.32
CA ALA A 109 -10.04 -2.07 8.00
C ALA A 109 -11.31 -2.46 7.20
N ASP A 110 -12.12 -1.48 6.79
CA ASP A 110 -13.36 -1.65 6.02
C ASP A 110 -13.15 -1.73 4.50
N ASP A 111 -11.96 -1.38 4.01
CA ASP A 111 -11.57 -1.54 2.60
C ASP A 111 -11.25 -3.02 2.32
N CYS A 112 -11.95 -3.61 1.36
CA CYS A 112 -11.73 -4.98 0.90
C CYS A 112 -11.39 -5.00 -0.59
N GLN A 113 -10.22 -5.54 -0.91
CA GLN A 113 -9.69 -5.67 -2.25
C GLN A 113 -9.81 -7.13 -2.67
N ILE A 114 -10.56 -7.38 -3.74
CA ILE A 114 -10.78 -8.72 -4.28
C ILE A 114 -10.09 -8.85 -5.64
N TYR A 115 -9.39 -9.96 -5.84
CA TYR A 115 -8.61 -10.23 -7.04
C TYR A 115 -9.00 -11.58 -7.65
N LEU A 116 -9.43 -11.55 -8.91
CA LEU A 116 -9.63 -12.75 -9.72
C LEU A 116 -8.68 -12.73 -10.92
N THR A 117 -7.81 -13.73 -11.02
CA THR A 117 -6.96 -13.93 -12.21
C THR A 117 -7.70 -14.80 -13.22
N LEU A 118 -7.91 -14.27 -14.42
CA LEU A 118 -8.55 -14.95 -15.53
C LEU A 118 -7.47 -15.48 -16.47
N LYS A 119 -7.30 -16.80 -16.49
CA LYS A 119 -6.34 -17.48 -17.35
C LYS A 119 -6.88 -17.52 -18.77
N ARG A 120 -6.03 -17.27 -19.77
CA ARG A 120 -6.43 -17.25 -21.20
C ARG A 120 -7.07 -18.55 -21.69
N LYS A 121 -6.77 -19.69 -21.05
CA LYS A 121 -7.29 -21.02 -21.39
C LYS A 121 -8.71 -21.27 -20.89
N ASP A 122 -9.10 -20.62 -19.80
CA ASP A 122 -10.40 -20.77 -19.18
C ASP A 122 -11.22 -19.57 -19.69
N ALA A 123 -12.12 -19.80 -20.66
CA ALA A 123 -12.95 -18.76 -21.28
C ALA A 123 -13.28 -17.67 -20.25
N ILE A 124 -12.86 -16.42 -20.51
CA ILE A 124 -12.71 -15.29 -19.58
C ILE A 124 -14.01 -15.07 -18.76
N SER A 125 -14.22 -15.90 -17.75
CA SER A 125 -15.50 -16.03 -17.06
C SER A 125 -15.32 -15.58 -15.64
N ILE A 126 -16.07 -14.53 -15.30
CA ILE A 126 -16.12 -13.97 -13.96
C ILE A 126 -17.18 -14.66 -13.09
N LYS A 127 -17.77 -15.78 -13.54
CA LYS A 127 -18.83 -16.48 -12.79
C LYS A 127 -18.43 -16.79 -11.34
N PRO A 128 -17.21 -17.29 -11.03
CA PRO A 128 -16.79 -17.51 -9.64
C PRO A 128 -16.80 -16.22 -8.80
N LEU A 129 -16.40 -15.09 -9.40
CA LEU A 129 -16.44 -13.78 -8.74
C LEU A 129 -17.87 -13.33 -8.46
N LEU A 130 -18.78 -13.48 -9.42
CA LEU A 130 -20.18 -13.11 -9.24
C LEU A 130 -20.86 -13.93 -8.13
N THR A 131 -20.69 -15.26 -8.15
CA THR A 131 -21.23 -16.14 -7.10
C THR A 131 -20.63 -15.78 -5.73
N CYS A 132 -19.33 -15.50 -5.67
CA CYS A 132 -18.69 -15.09 -4.44
C CYS A 132 -19.25 -13.75 -3.91
N LEU A 133 -19.43 -12.76 -4.79
CA LEU A 133 -19.99 -11.48 -4.39
C LEU A 133 -21.43 -11.62 -3.87
N ASP A 134 -22.22 -12.52 -4.41
CA ASP A 134 -23.58 -12.78 -3.92
C ASP A 134 -23.58 -13.48 -2.55
N ASP A 135 -22.68 -14.46 -2.34
CA ASP A 135 -22.47 -15.06 -1.02
C ASP A 135 -21.99 -14.03 0.01
N ILE A 136 -21.09 -13.11 -0.39
CA ILE A 136 -20.63 -12.04 0.48
C ILE A 136 -21.78 -11.08 0.79
N LYS A 137 -22.57 -10.64 -0.19
CA LYS A 137 -23.74 -9.78 0.06
C LYS A 137 -24.71 -10.45 1.05
N ALA A 138 -25.02 -11.72 0.84
CA ALA A 138 -25.90 -12.47 1.73
C ALA A 138 -25.30 -12.59 3.14
N TRP A 139 -23.98 -12.80 3.25
CA TRP A 139 -23.29 -12.83 4.54
C TRP A 139 -23.30 -11.48 5.23
N LEU A 140 -22.95 -10.40 4.53
CA LEU A 140 -22.96 -9.04 5.09
C LEU A 140 -24.35 -8.68 5.62
N ALA A 141 -25.40 -8.97 4.85
CA ALA A 141 -26.78 -8.72 5.26
C ALA A 141 -27.15 -9.45 6.57
N ARG A 142 -26.74 -10.72 6.72
CA ARG A 142 -26.94 -11.49 7.98
C ARG A 142 -26.12 -10.95 9.15
N ASN A 143 -25.07 -10.18 8.89
CA ASN A 143 -24.19 -9.59 9.88
C ASN A 143 -24.42 -8.08 10.03
N PHE A 144 -25.57 -7.56 9.58
CA PHE A 144 -25.94 -6.14 9.64
C PHE A 144 -24.95 -5.18 8.96
N LEU A 145 -24.13 -5.70 8.02
CA LEU A 145 -23.21 -4.93 7.21
C LEU A 145 -23.78 -4.73 5.80
N ASN A 146 -23.32 -3.69 5.11
CA ASN A 146 -23.72 -3.44 3.72
C ASN A 146 -22.60 -2.81 2.91
N PHE A 147 -22.56 -3.14 1.61
CA PHE A 147 -21.63 -2.53 0.68
C PHE A 147 -22.03 -1.10 0.34
N ASN A 148 -21.04 -0.23 0.29
CA ASN A 148 -21.17 1.10 -0.25
C ASN A 148 -21.09 1.07 -1.78
N LYS A 149 -22.24 0.86 -2.43
CA LYS A 149 -22.34 0.82 -3.90
C LYS A 149 -21.73 2.03 -4.61
N LYS A 150 -21.73 3.21 -3.97
CA LYS A 150 -21.18 4.44 -4.57
C LYS A 150 -19.65 4.46 -4.59
N LYS A 151 -19.02 3.76 -3.63
CA LYS A 151 -17.55 3.66 -3.51
C LYS A 151 -17.00 2.36 -4.07
N THR A 152 -17.85 1.39 -4.40
CA THR A 152 -17.42 0.17 -5.10
C THR A 152 -16.85 0.54 -6.48
N GLU A 153 -15.61 0.10 -6.75
CA GLU A 153 -14.92 0.34 -8.01
C GLU A 153 -14.36 -0.97 -8.57
N VAL A 154 -14.37 -1.12 -9.90
CA VAL A 154 -13.81 -2.28 -10.59
C VAL A 154 -12.76 -1.80 -11.59
N LEU A 155 -11.59 -2.44 -11.57
CA LEU A 155 -10.52 -2.23 -12.54
C LEU A 155 -10.09 -3.56 -13.14
N VAL A 156 -9.91 -3.58 -14.45
CA VAL A 156 -9.41 -4.76 -15.18
C VAL A 156 -7.99 -4.48 -15.66
N PHE A 157 -7.08 -5.39 -15.36
CA PHE A 157 -5.71 -5.38 -15.84
C PHE A 157 -5.55 -6.39 -16.98
N GLY A 158 -4.99 -5.93 -18.08
CA GLY A 158 -4.69 -6.74 -19.25
C GLY A 158 -3.19 -6.92 -19.51
N PRO A 159 -2.80 -7.93 -20.31
CA PRO A 159 -1.42 -8.14 -20.72
C PRO A 159 -0.88 -6.94 -21.53
N SER A 160 -1.66 -6.42 -22.48
CA SER A 160 -1.21 -5.48 -23.51
C SER A 160 -2.00 -4.16 -23.52
N GLY A 161 -2.23 -3.59 -22.33
CA GLY A 161 -2.83 -2.27 -22.14
C GLY A 161 -4.36 -2.25 -22.15
N PRO A 162 -5.02 -1.10 -22.38
CA PRO A 162 -6.46 -0.95 -22.18
C PRO A 162 -7.28 -1.72 -23.21
N CYS A 163 -6.75 -1.90 -24.41
CA CYS A 163 -7.43 -2.52 -25.56
C CYS A 163 -7.75 -4.01 -25.33
N GLU A 164 -6.95 -4.74 -24.55
CA GLU A 164 -7.26 -6.12 -24.16
C GLU A 164 -8.19 -6.19 -22.93
N SER A 165 -8.23 -5.12 -22.12
CA SER A 165 -9.04 -5.07 -20.90
C SER A 165 -10.54 -5.09 -21.20
N SER A 166 -10.95 -4.59 -22.37
CA SER A 166 -12.33 -4.62 -22.88
C SER A 166 -12.80 -6.00 -23.37
N SER A 167 -11.94 -7.01 -23.39
CA SER A 167 -12.33 -8.39 -23.75
C SER A 167 -13.01 -9.15 -22.60
N VAL A 168 -12.95 -8.62 -21.38
CA VAL A 168 -13.57 -9.23 -20.19
C VAL A 168 -15.03 -8.80 -20.09
N VAL A 169 -15.96 -9.75 -20.16
CA VAL A 169 -17.40 -9.47 -19.98
C VAL A 169 -17.69 -9.37 -18.48
N LEU A 170 -17.89 -8.16 -17.96
CA LEU A 170 -18.10 -7.92 -16.52
C LEU A 170 -19.54 -8.09 -16.05
N GLY A 171 -20.50 -8.21 -16.98
CA GLY A 171 -21.91 -8.40 -16.65
C GLY A 171 -22.45 -7.31 -15.70
N SER A 172 -22.96 -7.70 -14.54
CA SER A 172 -23.50 -6.76 -13.54
C SER A 172 -22.45 -5.85 -12.89
N LEU A 173 -21.16 -6.17 -13.03
CA LEU A 173 -20.05 -5.36 -12.51
C LEU A 173 -19.63 -4.21 -13.43
N GLU A 174 -20.11 -4.20 -14.67
CA GLU A 174 -19.78 -3.16 -15.67
C GLU A 174 -20.12 -1.74 -15.16
N VAL A 175 -21.19 -1.60 -14.38
CA VAL A 175 -21.63 -0.33 -13.79
C VAL A 175 -20.59 0.28 -12.85
N TYR A 176 -19.73 -0.55 -12.25
CA TYR A 176 -18.68 -0.12 -11.32
C TYR A 176 -17.32 0.02 -12.00
N PHE A 177 -17.22 -0.23 -13.30
CA PHE A 177 -15.95 -0.16 -14.03
C PHE A 177 -15.38 1.26 -14.07
N LYS A 178 -14.08 1.37 -13.81
CA LYS A 178 -13.31 2.61 -13.91
C LYS A 178 -12.00 2.34 -14.63
N SER A 179 -11.52 3.33 -15.38
CA SER A 179 -10.17 3.31 -15.98
C SER A 179 -9.06 3.59 -14.97
N VAL A 180 -9.41 4.28 -13.87
CA VAL A 180 -8.52 4.65 -12.78
C VAL A 180 -9.29 4.50 -11.47
N VAL A 181 -8.72 3.76 -10.53
CA VAL A 181 -9.29 3.55 -9.19
C VAL A 181 -8.36 4.13 -8.12
N THR A 182 -8.91 4.44 -6.95
CA THR A 182 -8.10 4.89 -5.81
C THR A 182 -8.11 3.82 -4.72
N ASP A 183 -6.96 3.20 -4.48
CA ASP A 183 -6.79 2.17 -3.46
C ASP A 183 -5.87 2.70 -2.35
N LEU A 184 -6.39 2.78 -1.12
CA LEU A 184 -5.69 3.33 0.05
C LEU A 184 -4.98 4.67 -0.25
N GLY A 185 -5.65 5.56 -0.99
CA GLY A 185 -5.11 6.86 -1.40
C GLY A 185 -4.08 6.84 -2.53
N PHE A 186 -3.84 5.69 -3.16
CA PHE A 186 -2.97 5.53 -4.32
C PHE A 186 -3.78 5.29 -5.58
N LYS A 187 -3.55 6.10 -6.63
CA LYS A 187 -4.28 5.96 -7.90
C LYS A 187 -3.65 4.92 -8.80
N LEU A 188 -4.43 3.92 -9.18
CA LEU A 188 -4.03 2.83 -10.07
C LEU A 188 -4.77 2.92 -11.40
N ASP A 189 -4.05 2.72 -12.50
CA ASP A 189 -4.58 2.58 -13.85
C ASP A 189 -4.25 1.20 -14.41
N SER A 190 -5.08 0.70 -15.32
CA SER A 190 -4.92 -0.63 -15.95
C SER A 190 -3.57 -0.80 -16.67
N ASP A 191 -2.94 0.30 -17.06
CA ASP A 191 -1.67 0.31 -17.79
C ASP A 191 -0.44 0.38 -16.88
N PHE A 192 -0.63 0.54 -15.58
CA PHE A 192 0.41 0.83 -14.60
C PHE A 192 1.29 2.05 -14.98
N LYS A 193 0.75 3.02 -15.73
CA LYS A 193 1.49 4.23 -16.14
C LYS A 193 1.73 5.18 -14.96
N LEU A 194 0.81 5.20 -14.00
CA LEU A 194 0.84 6.00 -12.77
C LEU A 194 0.91 7.51 -12.99
N ASP A 195 0.58 8.00 -14.19
CA ASP A 195 0.61 9.44 -14.51
C ASP A 195 -0.41 10.21 -13.66
N ASN A 196 -1.62 9.67 -13.47
CA ASN A 196 -2.65 10.29 -12.62
C ASN A 196 -2.22 10.39 -11.15
N GLN A 197 -1.55 9.36 -10.64
CA GLN A 197 -1.00 9.36 -9.29
C GLN A 197 0.09 10.42 -9.15
N ILE A 198 1.07 10.43 -10.04
CA ILE A 198 2.19 11.37 -9.99
C ILE A 198 1.69 12.81 -10.17
N ARG A 199 0.74 13.05 -11.08
CA ARG A 199 0.09 14.37 -11.23
C ARG A 199 -0.57 14.82 -9.93
N ALA A 200 -1.31 13.94 -9.26
CA ALA A 200 -1.98 14.26 -8.00
C ALA A 200 -0.97 14.62 -6.90
N VAL A 201 0.08 13.81 -6.73
CA VAL A 201 1.16 14.05 -5.76
C VAL A 201 1.90 15.36 -6.05
N VAL A 202 2.28 15.60 -7.31
CA VAL A 202 2.97 16.83 -7.73
C VAL A 202 2.08 18.06 -7.50
N LYS A 203 0.80 18.01 -7.90
CA LYS A 203 -0.15 19.11 -7.71
C LYS A 203 -0.31 19.45 -6.22
N SER A 204 -0.55 18.44 -5.40
CA SER A 204 -0.70 18.59 -3.94
C SER A 204 0.58 19.14 -3.31
N SER A 205 1.74 18.61 -3.70
CA SER A 205 3.02 19.04 -3.14
C SER A 205 3.36 20.50 -3.48
N PHE A 206 3.14 20.93 -4.73
CA PHE A 206 3.32 22.34 -5.09
C PHE A 206 2.31 23.27 -4.43
N TYR A 207 1.07 22.80 -4.20
CA TYR A 207 0.11 23.57 -3.41
C TYR A 207 0.63 23.82 -1.99
N HIS A 208 1.14 22.78 -1.31
CA HIS A 208 1.74 22.94 0.02
C HIS A 208 3.00 23.79 0.00
N LEU A 209 3.93 23.58 -0.95
CA LEU A 209 5.15 24.39 -1.07
C LEU A 209 4.86 25.89 -1.19
N ARG A 210 3.84 26.29 -1.96
CA ARG A 210 3.45 27.70 -2.08
C ARG A 210 2.96 28.28 -0.75
N ARG A 211 2.26 27.49 0.06
CA ARG A 211 1.82 27.91 1.41
C ARG A 211 3.01 28.00 2.36
N LEU A 212 3.90 27.02 2.34
CA LEU A 212 5.12 27.02 3.15
C LEU A 212 6.05 28.19 2.81
N ALA A 213 6.12 28.57 1.53
CA ALA A 213 6.90 29.74 1.12
C ALA A 213 6.43 31.04 1.78
N ARG A 214 5.13 31.19 2.06
CA ARG A 214 4.58 32.34 2.80
C ARG A 214 4.90 32.30 4.29
N LEU A 215 5.07 31.09 4.85
CA LEU A 215 5.41 30.90 6.26
C LEU A 215 6.91 30.98 6.52
N LYS A 216 7.75 30.96 5.48
CA LYS A 216 9.21 30.94 5.58
C LYS A 216 9.76 32.07 6.47
N SER A 217 9.19 33.27 6.40
CA SER A 217 9.64 34.41 7.22
C SER A 217 9.36 34.26 8.71
N PHE A 218 8.42 33.39 9.09
CA PHE A 218 7.99 33.19 10.47
C PHE A 218 8.60 31.96 11.12
N LEU A 219 9.31 31.11 10.35
CA LEU A 219 9.86 29.85 10.82
C LEU A 219 11.38 29.89 10.82
N SER A 220 11.99 29.33 11.86
CA SER A 220 13.42 29.02 11.82
C SER A 220 13.70 27.97 10.73
N ARG A 221 14.95 27.90 10.27
CA ARG A 221 15.37 26.92 9.26
C ARG A 221 15.03 25.48 9.66
N GLN A 222 15.27 25.12 10.93
CA GLN A 222 15.00 23.78 11.46
C GLN A 222 13.50 23.46 11.44
N HIS A 223 12.65 24.38 11.91
CA HIS A 223 11.19 24.18 11.86
C HIS A 223 10.68 24.11 10.43
N LEU A 224 11.21 24.94 9.53
CA LEU A 224 10.86 24.90 8.11
C LEU A 224 11.23 23.53 7.50
N GLU A 225 12.40 22.98 7.83
CA GLU A 225 12.81 21.65 7.39
C GLU A 225 11.86 20.56 7.90
N THR A 226 11.50 20.59 9.19
CA THR A 226 10.52 19.65 9.77
C THR A 226 9.18 19.71 9.01
N VAL A 227 8.68 20.91 8.75
CA VAL A 227 7.41 21.10 8.03
C VAL A 227 7.53 20.66 6.57
N ILE A 228 8.66 20.93 5.90
CA ILE A 228 8.91 20.41 4.55
C ILE A 228 8.93 18.88 4.54
N HIS A 229 9.54 18.23 5.53
CA HIS A 229 9.50 16.78 5.61
C HIS A 229 8.08 16.25 5.86
N ALA A 230 7.35 16.86 6.80
CA ALA A 230 5.99 16.48 7.16
C ALA A 230 5.00 16.64 6.01
N PHE A 231 5.14 17.68 5.18
CA PHE A 231 4.20 17.95 4.09
C PHE A 231 4.66 17.47 2.72
N ILE A 232 5.96 17.47 2.42
CA ILE A 232 6.48 17.17 1.08
C ILE A 232 7.15 15.80 1.05
N SER A 233 8.11 15.54 1.93
CA SER A 233 8.83 14.25 1.92
C SER A 233 7.91 13.07 2.20
N SER A 234 7.00 13.20 3.18
CA SER A 234 6.00 12.18 3.48
C SER A 234 5.11 11.82 2.27
N ARG A 235 4.69 12.82 1.50
CA ARG A 235 3.88 12.63 0.28
C ARG A 235 4.68 12.00 -0.85
N LEU A 236 5.94 12.37 -1.01
CA LEU A 236 6.82 11.78 -2.01
C LEU A 236 7.19 10.32 -1.66
N ASP A 237 7.29 10.00 -0.37
CA ASP A 237 7.66 8.66 0.10
C ASP A 237 6.47 7.71 0.26
N TYR A 238 5.24 8.23 0.32
CA TYR A 238 4.04 7.41 0.38
C TYR A 238 3.92 6.52 -0.86
N CYS A 239 3.89 5.20 -0.65
CA CYS A 239 3.86 4.16 -1.68
C CYS A 239 4.92 4.30 -2.79
N ASN A 240 6.05 4.95 -2.49
CA ASN A 240 7.05 5.27 -3.51
C ASN A 240 7.72 4.05 -4.15
N SER A 241 7.73 2.89 -3.48
CA SER A 241 8.22 1.62 -4.02
C SER A 241 7.47 1.20 -5.29
N LEU A 242 6.21 1.63 -5.47
CA LEU A 242 5.42 1.32 -6.66
C LEU A 242 5.83 2.15 -7.90
N TYR A 243 6.61 3.21 -7.72
CA TYR A 243 7.13 4.03 -8.83
C TYR A 243 8.31 3.37 -9.56
N VAL A 244 8.69 2.16 -9.17
CA VAL A 244 9.72 1.39 -9.85
C VAL A 244 9.34 1.10 -11.31
N GLY A 245 10.28 1.33 -12.22
CA GLY A 245 10.09 1.16 -13.67
C GLY A 245 9.10 2.13 -14.32
N VAL A 246 8.70 3.21 -13.62
CA VAL A 246 7.97 4.32 -14.24
C VAL A 246 8.91 5.13 -15.15
N SER A 247 8.37 5.81 -16.16
CA SER A 247 9.18 6.60 -17.09
C SER A 247 10.01 7.67 -16.38
N GLN A 248 11.21 7.92 -16.90
CA GLN A 248 12.11 8.93 -16.36
C GLN A 248 11.50 10.33 -16.38
N SER A 249 10.66 10.64 -17.38
CA SER A 249 9.95 11.91 -17.47
C SER A 249 9.00 12.13 -16.28
N LEU A 250 8.30 11.08 -15.83
CA LEU A 250 7.40 11.15 -14.69
C LEU A 250 8.16 11.22 -13.36
N LEU A 251 9.22 10.42 -13.19
CA LEU A 251 10.10 10.49 -12.01
C LEU A 251 10.76 11.88 -11.89
N SER A 252 11.15 12.48 -13.01
CA SER A 252 11.72 13.84 -13.03
C SER A 252 10.74 14.88 -12.49
N ARG A 253 9.42 14.71 -12.65
CA ARG A 253 8.42 15.63 -12.08
C ARG A 253 8.39 15.55 -10.56
N LEU A 254 8.56 14.36 -9.98
CA LEU A 254 8.70 14.20 -8.52
C LEU A 254 10.02 14.79 -8.03
N GLN A 255 11.11 14.60 -8.79
CA GLN A 255 12.41 15.21 -8.48
C GLN A 255 12.31 16.75 -8.46
N LEU A 256 11.57 17.36 -9.39
CA LEU A 256 11.34 18.80 -9.39
C LEU A 256 10.65 19.30 -8.11
N VAL A 257 9.74 18.52 -7.53
CA VAL A 257 9.11 18.84 -6.24
C VAL A 257 10.16 18.84 -5.12
N GLN A 258 10.98 17.80 -5.04
CA GLN A 258 12.05 17.72 -4.03
C GLN A 258 13.05 18.87 -4.20
N ASN A 259 13.43 19.19 -5.45
CA ASN A 259 14.33 20.28 -5.77
C ASN A 259 13.75 21.62 -5.34
N ALA A 260 12.46 21.87 -5.61
CA ALA A 260 11.77 23.08 -5.18
C ALA A 260 11.72 23.20 -3.65
N ALA A 261 11.50 22.08 -2.95
CA ALA A 261 11.52 22.03 -1.49
C ALA A 261 12.92 22.35 -0.92
N ALA A 262 13.97 21.77 -1.50
CA ALA A 262 15.36 22.02 -1.09
C ALA A 262 15.72 23.50 -1.29
N ARG A 263 15.39 24.08 -2.45
CA ARG A 263 15.62 25.51 -2.73
C ARG A 263 14.84 26.42 -1.79
N LEU A 264 13.61 26.05 -1.43
CA LEU A 264 12.83 26.83 -0.48
C LEU A 264 13.53 26.90 0.89
N LEU A 265 14.03 25.76 1.35
CA LEU A 265 14.74 25.63 2.63
C LEU A 265 16.06 26.41 2.64
N THR A 266 16.88 26.28 1.59
CA THR A 266 18.22 26.90 1.54
C THR A 266 18.23 28.32 0.99
N GLY A 267 17.14 28.77 0.36
CA GLY A 267 17.10 30.07 -0.33
C GLY A 267 17.89 30.12 -1.65
N THR A 268 18.31 28.96 -2.16
CA THR A 268 19.06 28.84 -3.42
C THR A 268 18.24 29.35 -4.61
N ARG A 269 18.86 30.14 -5.51
CA ARG A 269 18.18 30.70 -6.69
C ARG A 269 17.74 29.60 -7.66
N LYS A 270 16.75 29.90 -8.52
CA LYS A 270 16.14 28.92 -9.44
C LYS A 270 17.14 28.26 -10.42
N ARG A 271 18.15 29.01 -10.88
CA ARG A 271 19.11 28.56 -11.92
C ARG A 271 20.36 27.88 -11.37
N GLU A 272 20.63 27.98 -10.06
CA GLU A 272 21.80 27.35 -9.46
C GLU A 272 21.71 25.83 -9.51
N HIS A 273 22.84 25.15 -9.64
CA HIS A 273 22.86 23.69 -9.71
C HIS A 273 22.30 23.07 -8.42
N ILE A 274 21.38 22.09 -8.55
CA ILE A 274 20.66 21.54 -7.39
C ILE A 274 21.42 20.44 -6.67
N THR A 275 22.31 19.73 -7.36
CA THR A 275 23.04 18.57 -6.81
C THR A 275 23.83 18.92 -5.55
N PRO A 276 24.61 20.02 -5.48
CA PRO A 276 25.30 20.42 -4.25
C PRO A 276 24.36 20.74 -3.09
N VAL A 277 23.18 21.29 -3.39
CA VAL A 277 22.17 21.60 -2.38
C VAL A 277 21.61 20.31 -1.77
N LEU A 278 21.24 19.34 -2.60
CA LEU A 278 20.75 18.05 -2.14
C LEU A 278 21.81 17.29 -1.35
N ALA A 279 23.07 17.36 -1.78
CA ALA A 279 24.20 16.83 -1.03
C ALA A 279 24.31 17.50 0.34
N SER A 280 24.37 18.84 0.40
CA SER A 280 24.48 19.56 1.68
C SER A 280 23.36 19.23 2.68
N LEU A 281 22.15 18.94 2.18
CA LEU A 281 20.99 18.55 2.99
C LEU A 281 20.95 17.05 3.33
N HIS A 282 21.86 16.24 2.78
CA HIS A 282 21.82 14.77 2.86
C HIS A 282 20.52 14.17 2.33
N TRP A 283 19.95 14.78 1.28
CA TRP A 283 18.68 14.38 0.65
C TRP A 283 18.96 13.55 -0.60
N LEU A 284 18.66 12.26 -0.54
CA LEU A 284 18.77 11.36 -1.70
C LEU A 284 17.81 11.79 -2.83
N PRO A 285 18.21 11.70 -4.10
CA PRO A 285 17.30 11.86 -5.23
C PRO A 285 16.13 10.87 -5.18
N VAL A 286 15.00 11.22 -5.78
CA VAL A 286 13.75 10.44 -5.74
C VAL A 286 13.94 9.02 -6.24
N SER A 287 14.71 8.82 -7.32
CA SER A 287 15.00 7.47 -7.86
C SER A 287 15.67 6.57 -6.83
N PHE A 288 16.67 7.07 -6.10
CA PHE A 288 17.33 6.34 -5.03
C PHE A 288 16.39 6.09 -3.84
N ARG A 289 15.47 7.01 -3.53
CA ARG A 289 14.46 6.80 -2.47
C ARG A 289 13.49 5.66 -2.79
N VAL A 290 13.12 5.49 -4.06
CA VAL A 290 12.31 4.35 -4.52
C VAL A 290 13.06 3.04 -4.29
N ASN A 291 14.30 2.94 -4.79
CA ASN A 291 15.13 1.74 -4.61
C ASN A 291 15.39 1.46 -3.12
N PHE A 292 15.60 2.51 -2.33
CA PHE A 292 15.83 2.42 -0.89
C PHE A 292 14.64 1.77 -0.20
N LYS A 293 13.41 2.19 -0.55
CA LYS A 293 12.20 1.61 0.03
C LYS A 293 12.05 0.13 -0.33
N ILE A 294 12.33 -0.26 -1.56
CA ILE A 294 12.27 -1.66 -2.01
C ILE A 294 13.26 -2.51 -1.23
N LEU A 295 14.52 -2.08 -1.13
CA LEU A 295 15.55 -2.81 -0.40
C LEU A 295 15.27 -2.91 1.10
N MET A 296 14.63 -1.90 1.69
CA MET A 296 14.13 -1.97 3.06
C MET A 296 13.05 -3.06 3.23
N PHE A 297 12.20 -3.29 2.22
CA PHE A 297 11.27 -4.42 2.23
C PHE A 297 12.00 -5.75 2.09
N VAL A 298 12.98 -5.85 1.20
CA VAL A 298 13.81 -7.07 1.04
C VAL A 298 14.44 -7.47 2.35
N PHE A 299 15.16 -6.54 3.01
CA PHE A 299 15.81 -6.82 4.29
C PHE A 299 14.79 -7.32 5.33
N LYS A 300 13.62 -6.68 5.42
CA LYS A 300 12.56 -7.09 6.32
C LYS A 300 12.02 -8.49 6.00
N CYS A 301 11.83 -8.83 4.74
CA CYS A 301 11.42 -10.18 4.32
C CYS A 301 12.45 -11.23 4.74
N LEU A 302 13.74 -10.98 4.52
CA LEU A 302 14.81 -11.92 4.87
C LEU A 302 14.98 -12.13 6.38
N HIS A 303 14.54 -11.17 7.19
CA HIS A 303 14.63 -11.23 8.66
C HIS A 303 13.27 -11.48 9.33
N SER A 304 12.27 -11.97 8.58
CA SER A 304 10.93 -12.28 9.11
C SER A 304 10.22 -11.09 9.78
N LEU A 305 10.55 -9.87 9.37
CA LEU A 305 9.93 -8.61 9.82
C LEU A 305 8.83 -8.12 8.84
N ALA A 306 8.60 -8.86 7.76
CA ALA A 306 7.57 -8.59 6.77
C ALA A 306 6.52 -9.72 6.75
N PRO A 307 5.30 -9.45 6.25
CA PRO A 307 4.28 -10.48 6.10
C PRO A 307 4.76 -11.69 5.28
N PRO A 308 4.28 -12.92 5.58
CA PRO A 308 4.69 -14.14 4.89
C PRO A 308 4.53 -14.05 3.37
N TYR A 309 3.39 -13.52 2.90
CA TYR A 309 3.10 -13.42 1.46
C TYR A 309 4.08 -12.56 0.66
N LEU A 310 4.82 -11.63 1.30
CA LEU A 310 5.90 -10.88 0.65
C LEU A 310 7.24 -11.62 0.73
N SER A 311 7.47 -12.33 1.83
CA SER A 311 8.71 -13.07 2.06
C SER A 311 8.80 -14.28 1.15
N GLU A 312 7.67 -14.96 0.90
CA GLU A 312 7.53 -16.08 -0.03
C GLU A 312 7.84 -15.72 -1.50
N LEU A 313 7.87 -14.42 -1.84
CA LEU A 313 8.22 -13.95 -3.19
C LEU A 313 9.74 -13.87 -3.43
N LEU A 314 10.56 -14.04 -2.39
CA LEU A 314 12.01 -13.93 -2.44
C LEU A 314 12.63 -15.28 -2.10
N HIS A 315 13.47 -15.79 -3.01
CA HIS A 315 14.14 -17.07 -2.83
C HIS A 315 15.65 -16.86 -2.73
N PRO A 316 16.33 -17.42 -1.71
CA PRO A 316 17.78 -17.45 -1.65
C PRO A 316 18.36 -18.16 -2.87
N HIS A 317 19.42 -17.60 -3.44
CA HIS A 317 20.13 -18.26 -4.53
C HIS A 317 20.97 -19.41 -3.99
N ILE A 318 20.62 -20.64 -4.35
CA ILE A 318 21.40 -21.84 -4.00
C ILE A 318 22.16 -22.29 -5.25
N PRO A 319 23.49 -22.12 -5.32
CA PRO A 319 24.26 -22.56 -6.48
C PRO A 319 24.34 -24.09 -6.53
N CYS A 320 24.18 -24.69 -7.71
CA CYS A 320 24.26 -26.15 -7.91
C CYS A 320 25.66 -26.74 -7.66
N ARG A 321 26.68 -25.90 -7.51
CA ARG A 321 28.08 -26.27 -7.23
C ARG A 321 28.62 -25.33 -6.15
N SER A 322 29.57 -25.81 -5.34
CA SER A 322 30.30 -24.94 -4.40
C SER A 322 31.08 -23.89 -5.20
N LEU A 323 30.58 -22.65 -5.18
CA LEU A 323 31.17 -21.50 -5.84
C LEU A 323 31.54 -20.47 -4.77
N ARG A 324 32.57 -19.66 -5.02
CA ARG A 324 32.94 -18.52 -4.14
C ARG A 324 31.81 -17.50 -3.92
N SER A 325 30.74 -17.57 -4.72
CA SER A 325 29.53 -16.75 -4.59
C SER A 325 28.46 -17.33 -3.66
N ALA A 326 28.66 -18.54 -3.10
CA ALA A 326 27.69 -19.18 -2.20
C ALA A 326 27.47 -18.37 -0.92
N ASP A 327 28.52 -17.73 -0.40
CA ASP A 327 28.47 -16.97 0.85
C ASP A 327 28.00 -15.52 0.66
N GLN A 328 27.59 -15.13 -0.56
CA GLN A 328 27.28 -13.72 -0.86
C GLN A 328 25.85 -13.29 -0.53
N LEU A 329 25.02 -14.11 0.12
CA LEU A 329 23.62 -13.75 0.48
C LEU A 329 22.82 -13.25 -0.74
N LEU A 330 22.97 -13.90 -1.90
CA LEU A 330 22.29 -13.54 -3.15
C LEU A 330 20.86 -14.09 -3.18
N LEU A 331 20.01 -13.42 -3.94
CA LEU A 331 18.64 -13.86 -4.22
C LEU A 331 18.50 -14.35 -5.66
N GLU A 332 17.65 -15.35 -5.87
CA GLU A 332 17.28 -15.79 -7.20
C GLU A 332 16.50 -14.69 -7.92
N VAL A 333 16.85 -14.44 -9.19
CA VAL A 333 16.15 -13.47 -10.04
C VAL A 333 15.28 -14.23 -11.04
N PRO A 334 13.94 -14.25 -10.86
CA PRO A 334 13.04 -14.88 -11.81
C PRO A 334 13.11 -14.21 -13.18
N ARG A 335 12.81 -14.97 -14.24
CA ARG A 335 12.69 -14.44 -15.60
C ARG A 335 11.34 -13.75 -15.79
N SER A 336 11.37 -12.58 -16.42
CA SER A 336 10.18 -11.84 -16.85
C SER A 336 10.00 -11.94 -18.36
N ARG A 337 8.76 -11.79 -18.84
CA ARG A 337 8.44 -11.78 -20.27
C ARG A 337 8.29 -10.36 -20.83
N ARG A 338 7.80 -9.42 -20.01
CA ARG A 338 7.42 -8.07 -20.42
C ARG A 338 8.06 -7.02 -19.51
N LYS A 339 8.82 -6.10 -20.12
CA LYS A 339 9.50 -5.00 -19.40
C LYS A 339 8.57 -4.06 -18.62
N LEU A 340 7.39 -3.77 -19.17
CA LEU A 340 6.42 -2.83 -18.54
C LEU A 340 5.55 -3.48 -17.46
N ARG A 341 5.68 -4.79 -17.24
CA ARG A 341 4.90 -5.57 -16.27
C ARG A 341 5.84 -6.36 -15.37
N GLY A 342 6.29 -7.54 -15.79
CA GLY A 342 7.08 -8.47 -14.98
C GLY A 342 8.32 -7.84 -14.37
N ASP A 343 9.10 -7.05 -15.12
CA ASP A 343 10.31 -6.41 -14.58
C ASP A 343 10.05 -5.45 -13.41
N ARG A 344 8.81 -4.97 -13.25
CA ARG A 344 8.39 -4.10 -12.14
C ARG A 344 7.85 -4.87 -10.94
N ALA A 345 7.55 -6.16 -11.12
CA ALA A 345 7.04 -7.00 -10.03
C ALA A 345 8.08 -7.10 -8.91
N PHE A 346 7.60 -7.12 -7.67
CA PHE A 346 8.47 -7.14 -6.50
C PHE A 346 9.42 -8.34 -6.54
N SER A 347 8.92 -9.55 -6.84
CA SER A 347 9.72 -10.78 -6.93
C SER A 347 10.87 -10.74 -7.95
N ILE A 348 10.86 -9.79 -8.88
CA ILE A 348 11.89 -9.64 -9.91
C ILE A 348 12.81 -8.46 -9.60
N VAL A 349 12.25 -7.29 -9.30
CA VAL A 349 13.06 -6.08 -9.09
C VAL A 349 13.78 -6.09 -7.75
N ALA A 350 13.19 -6.67 -6.70
CA ALA A 350 13.83 -6.74 -5.40
C ALA A 350 15.13 -7.57 -5.42
N PRO A 351 15.13 -8.82 -5.94
CA PRO A 351 16.36 -9.60 -6.09
C PRO A 351 17.42 -8.89 -6.95
N LYS A 352 17.03 -8.28 -8.07
CA LYS A 352 17.94 -7.51 -8.93
C LYS A 352 18.63 -6.37 -8.17
N LEU A 353 17.86 -5.58 -7.42
CA LEU A 353 18.41 -4.48 -6.63
C LEU A 353 19.28 -4.98 -5.47
N TRP A 354 18.85 -6.05 -4.79
CA TRP A 354 19.58 -6.62 -3.66
C TRP A 354 20.93 -7.18 -4.09
N ASN A 355 20.99 -7.93 -5.19
CA ASN A 355 22.22 -8.55 -5.68
C ASN A 355 23.26 -7.51 -6.16
N ASN A 356 22.82 -6.31 -6.53
CA ASN A 356 23.71 -5.21 -6.90
C ASN A 356 24.32 -4.49 -5.68
N LEU A 357 23.91 -4.82 -4.45
CA LEU A 357 24.46 -4.21 -3.25
C LEU A 357 25.83 -4.78 -2.88
N PRO A 358 26.75 -3.93 -2.35
CA PRO A 358 27.99 -4.40 -1.74
C PRO A 358 27.72 -5.38 -0.60
N MET A 359 28.65 -6.31 -0.38
CA MET A 359 28.53 -7.35 0.65
C MET A 359 28.34 -6.76 2.05
N HIS A 360 29.15 -5.75 2.41
CA HIS A 360 29.08 -5.11 3.72
C HIS A 360 27.72 -4.45 4.02
N VAL A 361 26.95 -4.06 2.99
CA VAL A 361 25.58 -3.54 3.18
C VAL A 361 24.63 -4.70 3.46
N ARG A 362 24.75 -5.81 2.73
CA ARG A 362 23.90 -7.00 2.87
C ARG A 362 24.09 -7.73 4.19
N GLU A 363 25.32 -7.79 4.70
CA GLU A 363 25.69 -8.37 6.00
C GLU A 363 25.33 -7.49 7.20
N ALA A 364 24.49 -6.47 7.03
CA ALA A 364 24.08 -5.63 8.14
C ALA A 364 23.33 -6.48 9.19
N PRO A 365 23.72 -6.42 10.48
CA PRO A 365 23.16 -7.30 11.52
C PRO A 365 21.75 -6.87 11.98
N SER A 366 21.32 -5.67 11.62
CA SER A 366 20.04 -5.11 12.06
C SER A 366 19.47 -4.15 11.02
N LEU A 367 18.16 -3.92 11.11
CA LEU A 367 17.45 -3.00 10.22
C LEU A 367 18.00 -1.55 10.31
N SER A 368 18.40 -1.10 11.50
CA SER A 368 18.95 0.24 11.70
C SER A 368 20.32 0.38 11.03
N THR A 369 21.20 -0.62 11.20
CA THR A 369 22.51 -0.66 10.56
C THR A 369 22.38 -0.76 9.05
N PHE A 370 21.47 -1.62 8.56
CA PHE A 370 21.17 -1.74 7.13
C PHE A 370 20.70 -0.41 6.53
N LYS A 371 19.73 0.24 7.19
CA LYS A 371 19.20 1.55 6.78
C LYS A 371 20.31 2.59 6.66
N SER A 372 21.24 2.62 7.62
CA SER A 372 22.36 3.55 7.62
C SER A 372 23.35 3.25 6.49
N ARG A 373 23.85 2.01 6.40
CA ARG A 373 24.80 1.57 5.37
C ARG A 373 24.24 1.77 3.96
N LEU A 374 22.98 1.41 3.75
CA LEU A 374 22.30 1.59 2.47
C LEU A 374 22.17 3.07 2.09
N LYS A 375 21.84 3.94 3.07
CA LYS A 375 21.76 5.39 2.82
C LYS A 375 23.12 5.94 2.42
N THR A 376 24.19 5.55 3.13
CA THR A 376 25.56 5.96 2.81
C THR A 376 25.97 5.51 1.40
N HIS A 377 25.72 4.23 1.06
CA HIS A 377 26.03 3.68 -0.25
C HIS A 377 25.29 4.40 -1.39
N PHE A 378 23.99 4.68 -1.23
CA PHE A 378 23.25 5.45 -2.24
C PHE A 378 23.66 6.91 -2.31
N TYR A 379 24.11 7.46 -1.20
CA TYR A 379 24.59 8.83 -1.16
C TYR A 379 25.92 8.98 -1.91
N SER A 380 26.86 8.05 -1.74
CA SER A 380 28.11 8.04 -2.51
C SER A 380 27.85 7.87 -4.01
N LEU A 381 26.97 6.94 -4.40
CA LEU A 381 26.55 6.76 -5.79
C LEU A 381 25.85 7.98 -6.40
N ALA A 382 25.00 8.66 -5.64
CA ALA A 382 24.22 9.79 -6.15
C ALA A 382 25.06 11.05 -6.38
N PHE A 383 26.11 11.24 -5.57
CA PHE A 383 26.88 12.49 -5.54
C PHE A 383 28.35 12.33 -5.92
N ASN A 384 28.76 11.15 -6.40
CA ASN A 384 30.13 10.84 -6.81
C ASN A 384 31.18 11.24 -5.76
N LEU A 385 30.85 11.02 -4.48
CA LEU A 385 31.86 11.06 -3.42
C LEU A 385 32.64 9.77 -3.55
N SER A 386 33.70 9.79 -4.36
CA SER A 386 34.73 8.76 -4.31
C SER A 386 35.13 8.60 -2.85
N GLU A 387 35.06 7.36 -2.35
CA GLU A 387 35.57 6.98 -1.03
C GLU A 387 37.04 7.44 -0.96
N THR A 388 37.26 8.59 -0.34
CA THR A 388 38.59 9.06 0.08
C THR A 388 38.96 8.42 1.40
#